data_AF-A0A699WE87-F1
#
_entry.id   AF-A0A699WE87-F1
#
_cell.length_a   1.000
_cell.length_b   1.000
_cell.length_c   1.000
_cell.angle_alpha   90.00
_cell.angle_beta   90.00
_cell.angle_gamma   90.00
#
_symmetry.space_group_name_H-M   'P 1'
#
loop_
_entity.id
_entity.type
_entity.pdbx_description
1 polymer ?
#
loop_
_entity_poly.entity_id
_entity_poly.type
_entity_poly.pdbx_seq_one_letter_code
_entity_poly.pdbx_strand_id
1 'polypeptide(L)'
;ESSCVDGSGADLILASPEGTKFTYALRFQFTASKNEAEYERLIAGIWITAPIGVRNVYMSIDSKLVANQVLRTYVAKEENMIN
;
A
#
# COMPACT_ATOMS: atom_id res chain seq x y z
N GLU A 1 -17.41 10.65 -19.19
CA GLU A 1 -17.69 9.90 -17.93
C GLU A 1 -17.65 8.43 -18.26
N SER A 2 -16.83 7.63 -17.56
CA SER A 2 -16.73 6.19 -17.80
C SER A 2 -17.19 5.47 -16.55
N SER A 3 -18.41 4.94 -16.61
CA SER A 3 -19.00 4.01 -15.65
C SER A 3 -18.73 2.59 -16.11
N CYS A 4 -17.50 2.11 -15.94
CA CYS A 4 -17.28 0.68 -15.86
C CYS A 4 -17.48 0.28 -14.39
N VAL A 5 -18.01 -0.91 -14.12
CA VAL A 5 -18.14 -1.48 -12.77
C VAL A 5 -16.74 -1.92 -12.26
N ASP A 6 -15.73 -1.06 -12.50
CA ASP A 6 -14.29 -1.27 -12.46
C ASP A 6 -13.76 -1.07 -11.04
N GLY A 7 -13.27 -2.15 -10.43
CA GLY A 7 -12.49 -2.04 -9.19
C GLY A 7 -11.18 -1.30 -9.45
N SER A 8 -10.75 -0.46 -8.51
CA SER A 8 -9.41 0.15 -8.56
C SER A 8 -8.34 -0.89 -8.18
N GLY A 9 -7.07 -0.55 -8.37
CA GLY A 9 -5.96 -1.45 -8.07
C GLY A 9 -4.63 -0.74 -7.91
N ALA A 10 -3.60 -1.50 -7.58
CA ALA A 10 -2.23 -1.02 -7.45
C ALA A 10 -1.22 -2.14 -7.77
N ASP A 11 -0.06 -1.77 -8.30
CA ASP A 11 1.04 -2.70 -8.48
C ASP A 11 1.95 -2.70 -7.24
N LEU A 12 2.29 -3.90 -6.76
CA LEU A 12 3.23 -4.14 -5.67
C LEU A 12 4.43 -4.92 -6.19
N ILE A 13 5.63 -4.39 -5.99
CA ILE A 13 6.88 -5.08 -6.31
C ILE A 13 7.61 -5.34 -5.00
N LEU A 14 7.85 -6.61 -4.70
CA LEU A 14 8.71 -7.06 -3.61
C LEU A 14 10.04 -7.50 -4.21
N ALA A 15 11.15 -6.96 -3.71
CA ALA A 15 12.48 -7.31 -4.17
C ALA A 15 13.31 -7.86 -3.01
N SER A 16 13.99 -8.99 -3.22
CA SER A 16 14.97 -9.52 -2.29
C SER A 16 16.31 -8.79 -2.45
N PRO A 17 17.17 -8.75 -1.42
CA PRO A 17 18.52 -8.17 -1.52
C PRO A 17 19.37 -8.79 -2.63
N GLU A 18 19.13 -10.07 -2.95
CA GLU A 18 19.81 -10.83 -4.00
C GLU A 18 19.30 -10.50 -5.41
N GLY A 19 18.31 -9.61 -5.53
CA GLY A 19 17.77 -9.12 -6.80
C GLY A 19 16.55 -9.88 -7.32
N THR A 20 16.04 -10.88 -6.58
CA THR A 20 14.81 -11.59 -6.96
C THR A 20 13.61 -10.65 -6.82
N LYS A 21 12.74 -10.59 -7.82
CA LYS A 21 11.55 -9.72 -7.81
C LYS A 21 10.27 -10.53 -7.90
N PHE A 22 9.29 -10.15 -7.08
CA PHE A 22 7.94 -10.67 -7.11
C PHE A 22 6.98 -9.50 -7.36
N THR A 23 6.20 -9.59 -8.43
CA THR A 23 5.23 -8.55 -8.81
C THR A 23 3.82 -9.06 -8.56
N TYR A 24 3.01 -8.25 -7.88
CA TYR A 24 1.63 -8.53 -7.55
C TYR A 24 0.74 -7.39 -8.06
N ALA A 25 -0.33 -7.75 -8.76
CA ALA A 25 -1.41 -6.82 -9.09
C ALA A 25 -2.48 -6.91 -8.00
N LEU A 26 -2.65 -5.84 -7.23
CA LEU A 26 -3.68 -5.74 -6.22
C LEU A 26 -4.97 -5.25 -6.88
N ARG A 27 -6.07 -5.95 -6.62
CA ARG A 27 -7.41 -5.57 -7.08
C ARG A 27 -8.27 -5.23 -5.87
N PHE A 28 -8.78 -4.02 -5.84
CA PHE A 28 -9.63 -3.53 -4.78
C PHE A 28 -11.11 -3.77 -5.15
N GLN A 29 -11.91 -4.11 -4.14
CA GLN A 29 -13.36 -4.29 -4.28
C GLN A 29 -14.12 -2.96 -4.12
N PHE A 30 -13.39 -1.85 -4.02
CA PHE A 30 -13.89 -0.50 -3.90
C PHE A 30 -13.17 0.41 -4.88
N THR A 31 -13.68 1.62 -5.09
CA THR A 31 -12.97 2.66 -5.82
C THR A 31 -12.03 3.37 -4.85
N ALA A 32 -10.73 3.34 -5.13
CA ALA A 32 -9.68 3.90 -4.29
C ALA A 32 -9.11 5.17 -4.91
N SER A 33 -8.93 6.19 -4.10
CA SER A 33 -8.06 7.33 -4.40
C SER A 33 -6.60 6.88 -4.47
N LYS A 34 -5.72 7.76 -4.99
CA LYS A 34 -4.28 7.49 -5.05
C LYS A 34 -3.69 7.18 -3.66
N ASN A 35 -4.09 7.92 -2.63
CA ASN A 35 -3.58 7.71 -1.28
C ASN A 35 -4.06 6.38 -0.70
N GLU A 36 -5.35 6.05 -0.85
CA GLU A 36 -5.91 4.76 -0.42
C GLU A 36 -5.21 3.59 -1.12
N ALA A 37 -4.99 3.68 -2.44
CA ALA A 37 -4.26 2.66 -3.19
C ALA A 37 -2.82 2.47 -2.68
N GLU A 38 -2.14 3.56 -2.27
CA GLU A 38 -0.82 3.48 -1.66
C GLU A 38 -0.83 2.87 -0.24
N TYR A 39 -1.86 3.16 0.58
CA TYR A 39 -2.05 2.50 1.87
C TYR A 39 -2.28 1.00 1.72
N GLU A 40 -3.18 0.61 0.81
CA GLU A 40 -3.46 -0.81 0.54
C GLU A 40 -2.22 -1.55 0.04
N ARG A 41 -1.44 -0.91 -0.85
CA ARG A 41 -0.16 -1.45 -1.30
C ARG A 41 0.83 -1.65 -0.14
N LEU A 42 0.90 -0.69 0.79
CA LEU A 42 1.75 -0.79 1.98
C LEU A 42 1.31 -1.94 2.89
N ILE A 43 0.02 -2.02 3.18
CA ILE A 43 -0.58 -3.05 4.03
C ILE A 43 -0.35 -4.44 3.41
N ALA A 44 -0.67 -4.62 2.13
CA ALA A 44 -0.47 -5.88 1.42
C ALA A 44 1.00 -6.34 1.45
N GLY A 45 1.95 -5.42 1.27
CA GLY A 45 3.38 -5.73 1.36
C GLY A 45 3.79 -6.31 2.71
N ILE A 46 3.26 -5.77 3.80
CA ILE A 46 3.51 -6.27 5.16
C ILE A 46 2.88 -7.66 5.33
N TRP A 47 1.62 -7.84 4.94
CA TRP A 47 0.92 -9.12 5.06
C TRP A 47 1.59 -10.24 4.28
N ILE A 48 2.09 -9.97 3.08
CA ILE A 48 2.78 -10.97 2.25
C ILE A 48 4.14 -11.34 2.85
N THR A 49 4.86 -10.38 3.46
CA THR A 49 6.22 -10.61 3.97
C THR A 49 6.26 -11.15 5.40
N ALA A 50 5.24 -10.89 6.22
CA ALA A 50 5.20 -11.30 7.62
C ALA A 50 5.34 -12.83 7.83
N PRO A 51 4.65 -13.73 7.08
CA PRO A 51 4.79 -15.17 7.25
C PRO A 51 6.18 -15.72 6.85
N ILE A 52 6.94 -14.97 6.05
CA ILE A 52 8.24 -15.38 5.49
C ILE A 52 9.38 -15.00 6.45
N GLY A 53 9.07 -14.39 7.60
CA GLY A 53 10.06 -14.05 8.63
C GLY A 53 10.95 -12.86 8.27
N VAL A 54 10.54 -12.04 7.31
CA VAL A 54 11.23 -10.80 6.94
C VAL A 54 11.15 -9.83 8.13
N ARG A 55 12.31 -9.43 8.65
CA ARG A 55 12.40 -8.52 9.81
C ARG A 55 12.42 -7.04 9.43
N ASN A 56 12.95 -6.73 8.25
CA ASN A 56 13.10 -5.37 7.75
C ASN A 56 12.52 -5.29 6.35
N VAL A 57 11.59 -4.38 6.14
CA VAL A 57 11.00 -4.08 4.83
C VAL A 57 11.34 -2.63 4.49
N TYR A 58 11.97 -2.44 3.33
CA TYR A 58 12.17 -1.11 2.75
C TYR A 58 11.04 -0.83 1.77
N MET A 59 10.37 0.31 1.93
CA MET A 59 9.28 0.71 1.05
C MET A 59 9.55 2.06 0.41
N SER A 60 9.32 2.12 -0.90
CA SER A 60 9.26 3.37 -1.66
C SER A 60 7.81 3.84 -1.70
N ILE A 61 7.53 4.96 -1.05
CA ILE A 61 6.21 5.58 -0.96
C ILE A 61 6.29 6.93 -1.68
N ASP A 62 5.48 7.10 -2.72
CA ASP A 62 5.48 8.31 -3.53
C ASP A 62 4.57 9.41 -2.94
N SER A 63 3.55 9.02 -2.18
CA SER A 63 2.69 9.96 -1.47
C SER A 63 3.38 10.52 -0.24
N LYS A 64 3.67 11.82 -0.29
CA LYS A 64 4.15 12.59 0.86
C LYS A 64 3.21 12.49 2.05
N LEU A 65 1.90 12.38 1.84
CA LEU A 65 0.92 12.22 2.92
C LEU A 65 1.13 10.89 3.63
N VAL A 66 1.11 9.79 2.87
CA VAL A 66 1.27 8.42 3.39
C VAL A 66 2.62 8.30 4.11
N ALA A 67 3.69 8.77 3.49
CA ALA A 67 5.04 8.74 4.09
C ALA A 67 5.09 9.48 5.43
N ASN A 68 4.51 10.68 5.53
CA ASN A 68 4.51 11.45 6.78
C ASN A 68 3.62 10.83 7.87
N GLN A 69 2.52 10.17 7.50
CA GLN A 69 1.71 9.45 8.49
C GLN A 69 2.38 8.18 9.00
N VAL A 70 3.04 7.42 8.14
CA VAL A 70 3.85 6.24 8.54
C VAL A 70 4.99 6.65 9.46
N LEU A 71 5.64 7.79 9.18
CA LEU A 71 6.67 8.39 10.03
C LEU A 71 6.09 9.09 11.29
N ARG A 72 4.77 9.07 11.48
CA ARG A 72 4.04 9.74 12.57
C ARG A 72 4.30 11.24 12.68
N THR A 73 4.77 11.88 11.61
CA THR A 73 4.91 13.34 11.55
C THR A 73 3.57 14.00 11.24
N TYR A 74 2.67 13.31 10.54
CA TYR A 74 1.29 13.72 10.28
C TYR A 74 0.30 12.81 11.00
N VAL A 75 -0.81 13.38 11.47
CA VAL A 75 -1.94 12.65 12.06
C VAL A 75 -3.09 12.66 11.06
N ALA A 76 -3.66 11.49 10.75
CA ALA A 76 -4.87 11.39 9.95
C ALA A 76 -6.05 11.99 10.72
N LYS A 77 -6.92 12.75 10.03
CA LYS A 77 -8.06 13.46 10.62
C LYS A 77 -9.43 12.92 10.18
N GLU A 78 -9.49 11.74 9.59
CA GLU A 78 -10.76 11.19 9.09
C GLU A 78 -11.63 10.66 10.24
N GLU A 79 -12.93 10.99 10.21
CA GLU A 79 -13.91 10.63 11.25
C GLU A 79 -14.12 9.11 11.44
N ASN A 80 -13.68 8.30 10.47
CA ASN A 80 -13.86 6.84 10.46
C ASN A 80 -12.61 6.04 10.87
N MET A 81 -11.49 6.71 11.22
CA MET A 81 -10.34 6.01 11.79
C MET A 81 -10.58 5.80 13.28
N ILE A 82 -11.07 4.61 13.64
CA ILE A 82 -11.30 4.22 15.03
C ILE A 82 -9.93 4.23 15.74
N ASN A 83 -9.79 5.07 16.76
CA ASN A 83 -8.66 5.11 17.69
C ASN A 83 -8.52 3.82 18.50
#